data_AF-A0A2E8Y4C1-F1
#
_entry.id   AF-A0A2E8Y4C1-F1
#
_cell.length_a   1.000
_cell.length_b   1.000
_cell.length_c   1.000
_cell.angle_alpha   90.00
_cell.angle_beta   90.00
_cell.angle_gamma   90.00
#
_symmetry.space_group_name_H-M   'P 1'
#
loop_
_entity.id
_entity.type
_entity.pdbx_description
1 polymer ?
#
loop_
_entity_poly.entity_id
_entity_poly.type
_entity_poly.pdbx_seq_one_letter_code
_entity_poly.pdbx_strand_id
1 'polypeptide(L)'
;MDRRIYGLETEYGITCTFRGHRRLTPDEVARYLFRDVMAWGRSSNAFLPNGGRLYLDVGSHPEYATPECDSLIEAVTHDRGGERIVERLAISAEERLEAESVRGDVFVFKNNTDSAGNSYGCHENYCTSRRDDFSSYTEVLIPFLVSRQIYAGAGKVLQTA
;
A
#
# COMPACT_ATOMS: atom_id res chain seq x y z
N MET A 1 -12.84 -12.25 23.32
CA MET A 1 -12.50 -12.88 22.03
C MET A 1 -11.00 -12.77 21.96
N ASP A 2 -10.28 -13.82 22.35
CA ASP A 2 -8.85 -13.69 22.68
C ASP A 2 -7.94 -13.87 21.46
N ARG A 3 -8.53 -14.34 20.33
CA ARG A 3 -7.90 -14.49 19.02
C ARG A 3 -8.90 -14.03 17.95
N ARG A 4 -8.46 -13.17 17.04
CA ARG A 4 -9.27 -12.60 15.94
C ARG A 4 -8.38 -12.52 14.70
N ILE A 5 -8.98 -12.66 13.53
CA ILE A 5 -8.29 -12.46 12.26
C ILE A 5 -8.26 -10.96 11.89
N TYR A 6 -7.10 -10.49 11.48
CA TYR A 6 -6.83 -9.13 11.03
C TYR A 6 -6.10 -9.16 9.68
N GLY A 7 -6.24 -8.09 8.90
CA GLY A 7 -5.48 -7.88 7.68
C GLY A 7 -5.28 -6.40 7.41
N LEU A 8 -4.21 -6.06 6.69
CA LEU A 8 -3.89 -4.70 6.26
C LEU A 8 -3.80 -4.65 4.74
N GLU A 9 -4.30 -3.57 4.15
CA GLU A 9 -4.17 -3.26 2.73
C GLU A 9 -3.46 -1.92 2.63
N THR A 10 -2.27 -1.89 2.04
CA THR A 10 -1.44 -0.68 1.91
C THR A 10 -1.27 -0.34 0.45
N GLU A 11 -1.79 0.82 0.05
CA GLU A 11 -1.50 1.44 -1.23
C GLU A 11 -0.22 2.29 -1.13
N TYR A 12 0.61 2.23 -2.16
CA TYR A 12 1.86 2.99 -2.22
C TYR A 12 1.78 4.08 -3.29
N GLY A 13 2.20 5.29 -2.92
CA GLY A 13 2.45 6.36 -3.88
C GLY A 13 3.72 6.05 -4.67
N ILE A 14 3.70 6.26 -5.99
CA ILE A 14 4.87 6.03 -6.85
C ILE A 14 5.17 7.23 -7.74
N THR A 15 6.46 7.50 -7.95
CA THR A 15 6.91 8.50 -8.92
C THR A 15 8.28 8.14 -9.45
N CYS A 16 8.60 8.62 -10.66
CA CYS A 16 9.94 8.53 -11.21
C CYS A 16 10.40 9.93 -11.59
N THR A 17 11.56 10.35 -11.08
CA THR A 17 12.09 11.68 -11.33
C THR A 17 13.51 11.62 -11.87
N PHE A 18 13.91 12.63 -12.63
CA PHE A 18 15.29 12.82 -13.05
C PHE A 18 15.65 14.28 -12.86
N ARG A 19 16.68 14.57 -12.05
CA ARG A 19 17.11 15.93 -11.71
C ARG A 19 15.96 16.82 -11.18
N GLY A 20 15.11 16.25 -10.34
CA GLY A 20 13.99 16.97 -9.70
C GLY A 20 12.75 17.15 -10.58
N HIS A 21 12.75 16.66 -11.81
CA HIS A 21 11.59 16.71 -12.70
C HIS A 21 10.99 15.33 -12.90
N ARG A 22 9.65 15.23 -12.89
CA ARG A 22 8.96 13.99 -13.19
C ARG A 22 9.35 13.49 -14.58
N ARG A 23 9.81 12.25 -14.66
CA ARG A 23 10.28 11.61 -15.88
C ARG A 23 9.23 10.71 -16.52
N LEU A 24 8.52 9.95 -15.69
CA LEU A 24 7.46 9.04 -16.09
C LEU A 24 6.17 9.37 -15.32
N THR A 25 5.04 9.05 -15.93
CA THR A 25 3.74 9.07 -15.26
C THR A 25 3.63 7.92 -14.25
N PRO A 26 2.78 8.02 -13.21
CA PRO A 26 2.54 6.92 -12.27
C PRO A 26 2.19 5.61 -12.98
N ASP A 27 1.34 5.65 -14.01
CA ASP A 27 0.96 4.50 -14.83
C ASP A 27 2.17 3.84 -15.52
N GLU A 28 3.10 4.64 -16.03
CA GLU A 28 4.32 4.11 -16.66
C GLU A 28 5.23 3.45 -15.62
N VAL A 29 5.43 4.10 -14.46
CA VAL A 29 6.21 3.52 -13.35
C VAL A 29 5.59 2.21 -12.85
N ALA A 30 4.27 2.17 -12.70
CA ALA A 30 3.51 0.98 -12.33
C ALA A 30 3.76 -0.19 -13.30
N ARG A 31 3.83 0.07 -14.62
CA ARG A 31 4.15 -0.97 -15.62
C ARG A 31 5.56 -1.53 -15.47
N TYR A 32 6.54 -0.70 -15.10
CA TYR A 32 7.90 -1.17 -14.83
C TYR A 32 7.98 -2.00 -13.54
N LEU A 33 7.29 -1.55 -12.49
CA LEU A 33 7.17 -2.26 -11.20
C LEU A 33 6.54 -3.64 -11.37
N PHE A 34 5.42 -3.74 -12.08
CA PHE A 34 4.64 -4.98 -12.19
C PHE A 34 5.03 -5.87 -13.37
N ARG A 35 6.10 -5.54 -14.12
CA ARG A 35 6.54 -6.36 -15.26
C ARG A 35 6.84 -7.81 -14.82
N ASP A 36 7.48 -8.01 -13.67
CA ASP A 36 7.74 -9.35 -13.12
C ASP A 36 6.48 -10.03 -12.60
N VAL A 37 5.60 -9.26 -11.94
CA VAL A 37 4.36 -9.78 -11.37
C VAL A 37 3.45 -10.35 -12.47
N MET A 38 3.38 -9.66 -13.62
CA MET A 38 2.69 -10.17 -14.80
C MET A 38 3.33 -11.46 -15.34
N ALA A 39 4.65 -11.59 -15.27
CA ALA A 39 5.35 -12.82 -15.65
C ALA A 39 5.04 -13.99 -14.70
N TRP A 40 4.81 -13.72 -13.41
CA TRP A 40 4.47 -14.73 -12.40
C TRP A 40 3.01 -15.22 -12.52
N GLY A 41 2.06 -14.30 -12.71
CA GLY A 41 0.62 -14.59 -12.54
C GLY A 41 -0.25 -14.39 -13.76
N ARG A 42 0.29 -13.91 -14.89
CA ARG A 42 -0.47 -13.45 -16.09
C ARG A 42 -1.46 -12.30 -15.82
N SER A 43 -1.47 -11.73 -14.62
CA SER A 43 -2.26 -10.57 -14.21
C SER A 43 -1.44 -9.62 -13.35
N SER A 44 -1.83 -8.35 -13.31
CA SER A 44 -1.34 -7.36 -12.34
C SER A 44 -1.92 -7.57 -10.93
N ASN A 45 -2.31 -8.80 -10.62
CA ASN A 45 -2.91 -9.22 -9.35
C ASN A 45 -2.41 -10.63 -9.09
N ALA A 46 -1.62 -10.80 -8.04
CA ALA A 46 -0.97 -12.05 -7.73
C ALA A 46 -1.00 -12.31 -6.22
N PHE A 47 -1.24 -13.57 -5.85
CA PHE A 47 -0.96 -14.05 -4.50
C PHE A 47 0.49 -14.50 -4.41
N LEU A 48 1.17 -14.09 -3.35
CA LEU A 48 2.58 -14.35 -3.11
C LEU A 48 2.76 -15.60 -2.24
N PRO A 49 3.95 -16.23 -2.23
CA PRO A 49 4.22 -17.42 -1.41
C PRO A 49 4.03 -17.21 0.10
N ASN A 50 4.09 -15.98 0.57
CA ASN A 50 3.84 -15.64 1.98
C ASN A 50 2.34 -15.48 2.30
N GLY A 51 1.44 -15.76 1.35
CA GLY A 51 -0.02 -15.62 1.49
C GLY A 51 -0.56 -14.21 1.25
N GLY A 52 0.31 -13.19 1.15
CA GLY A 52 -0.11 -11.84 0.83
C GLY A 52 -0.54 -11.69 -0.63
N ARG A 53 -1.31 -10.65 -0.92
CA ARG A 53 -1.75 -10.31 -2.27
C ARG A 53 -1.08 -9.02 -2.71
N LEU A 54 -0.52 -9.01 -3.91
CA LEU A 54 0.09 -7.85 -4.52
C LEU A 54 -0.63 -7.55 -5.83
N TYR A 55 -1.13 -6.33 -5.98
CA TYR A 55 -1.86 -5.93 -7.17
C TYR A 55 -1.73 -4.44 -7.51
N LEU A 56 -2.15 -4.07 -8.71
CA LEU A 56 -2.36 -2.67 -9.09
C LEU A 56 -3.82 -2.30 -8.88
N ASP A 57 -4.07 -1.32 -8.02
CA ASP A 57 -5.40 -0.81 -7.75
C ASP A 57 -5.86 0.24 -8.79
N VAL A 58 -7.15 0.60 -8.75
CA VAL A 58 -7.76 1.65 -9.57
C VAL A 58 -7.10 2.99 -9.26
N GLY A 59 -6.23 3.45 -10.16
CA GLY A 59 -5.39 4.65 -9.94
C GLY A 59 -3.89 4.38 -10.10
N SER A 60 -3.50 3.14 -10.44
CA SER A 60 -2.12 2.73 -10.69
C SER A 60 -1.22 2.74 -9.45
N HIS A 61 -1.80 2.70 -8.26
CA HIS A 61 -1.06 2.47 -7.02
C HIS A 61 -0.73 0.98 -6.88
N PRO A 62 0.53 0.61 -6.65
CA PRO A 62 0.88 -0.69 -6.12
C PRO A 62 0.19 -0.87 -4.78
N GLU A 63 -0.49 -1.99 -4.60
CA GLU A 63 -1.14 -2.32 -3.34
C GLU A 63 -0.68 -3.69 -2.86
N TYR A 64 -0.30 -3.74 -1.58
CA TYR A 64 0.00 -4.98 -0.88
C TYR A 64 -1.02 -5.20 0.23
N ALA A 65 -1.74 -6.32 0.14
CA ALA A 65 -2.58 -6.83 1.21
C ALA A 65 -1.86 -7.96 1.95
N THR A 66 -1.80 -7.87 3.28
CA THR A 66 -1.21 -8.92 4.12
C THR A 66 -2.01 -10.23 3.98
N PRO A 67 -1.40 -11.41 4.24
CA PRO A 67 -2.20 -12.58 4.56
C PRO A 67 -3.06 -12.33 5.81
N GLU A 68 -4.04 -13.18 6.03
CA GLU A 68 -4.82 -13.22 7.26
C GLU A 68 -3.90 -13.54 8.45
N CYS A 69 -3.85 -12.64 9.43
CA CYS A 69 -3.02 -12.78 10.63
C CYS A 69 -3.93 -12.88 11.86
N ASP A 70 -3.55 -13.67 12.87
CA ASP A 70 -4.28 -13.70 14.15
C ASP A 70 -3.50 -13.17 15.35
N SER A 71 -2.31 -12.65 15.08
CA SER A 71 -1.45 -11.93 16.01
C SER A 71 -1.12 -10.55 15.45
N LEU A 72 -1.14 -9.52 16.31
CA LEU A 72 -0.75 -8.16 15.92
C LEU A 72 0.71 -8.10 15.46
N ILE A 73 1.60 -8.87 16.10
CA ILE A 73 3.01 -8.93 15.71
C ILE A 73 3.17 -9.55 14.32
N GLU A 74 2.38 -10.56 14.01
CA GLU A 74 2.37 -11.20 12.69
C GLU A 74 1.85 -10.21 11.62
N ALA A 75 0.74 -9.52 11.88
CA ALA A 75 0.21 -8.50 10.99
C ALA A 75 1.24 -7.40 10.66
N VAL A 76 1.91 -6.86 11.69
CA VAL A 76 2.98 -5.87 11.52
C VAL A 76 4.18 -6.46 10.76
N THR A 77 4.53 -7.72 11.04
CA THR A 77 5.64 -8.39 10.34
C THR A 77 5.34 -8.57 8.86
N HIS A 78 4.12 -8.97 8.50
CA HIS A 78 3.72 -9.12 7.11
C HIS A 78 3.59 -7.78 6.39
N ASP A 79 3.11 -6.74 7.05
CA ASP A 79 3.07 -5.37 6.54
C ASP A 79 4.48 -4.84 6.21
N ARG A 80 5.44 -5.02 7.14
CA ARG A 80 6.85 -4.70 6.89
C ARG A 80 7.48 -5.59 5.82
N GLY A 81 7.08 -6.84 5.73
CA GLY A 81 7.45 -7.74 4.63
C GLY A 81 6.99 -7.20 3.28
N GLY A 82 5.77 -6.66 3.21
CA GLY A 82 5.22 -5.97 2.05
C GLY A 82 6.10 -4.81 1.58
N GLU A 83 6.54 -3.95 2.50
CA GLU A 83 7.46 -2.84 2.17
C GLU A 83 8.74 -3.34 1.48
N ARG A 84 9.32 -4.45 1.95
CA ARG A 84 10.53 -5.06 1.34
C ARG A 84 10.26 -5.67 -0.03
N ILE A 85 9.07 -6.19 -0.26
CA ILE A 85 8.67 -6.70 -1.57
C ILE A 85 8.55 -5.54 -2.56
N VAL A 86 7.85 -4.46 -2.18
CA VAL A 86 7.66 -3.29 -3.05
C VAL A 86 8.99 -2.56 -3.30
N GLU A 87 9.86 -2.44 -2.29
CA GLU A 87 11.21 -1.90 -2.44
C GLU A 87 12.03 -2.66 -3.49
N ARG A 88 11.98 -4.00 -3.48
CA ARG A 88 12.66 -4.83 -4.49
C ARG A 88 12.10 -4.64 -5.89
N LEU A 89 10.78 -4.47 -6.02
CA LEU A 89 10.16 -4.17 -7.31
C LEU A 89 10.62 -2.82 -7.84
N ALA A 90 10.77 -1.82 -6.98
CA ALA A 90 11.27 -0.50 -7.36
C ALA A 90 12.72 -0.56 -7.87
N ILE A 91 13.60 -1.27 -7.16
CA ILE A 91 14.99 -1.52 -7.60
C ILE A 91 15.00 -2.22 -8.96
N SER A 92 14.18 -3.28 -9.12
CA SER A 92 14.08 -4.01 -10.39
C SER A 92 13.53 -3.13 -11.53
N ALA A 93 12.67 -2.17 -11.22
CA ALA A 93 12.16 -1.19 -12.17
C ALA A 93 13.26 -0.22 -12.61
N GLU A 94 14.10 0.27 -11.70
CA GLU A 94 15.25 1.14 -12.01
C GLU A 94 16.27 0.42 -12.90
N GLU A 95 16.63 -0.82 -12.60
CA GLU A 95 17.54 -1.64 -13.41
C GLU A 95 17.03 -1.77 -14.86
N ARG A 96 15.72 -1.93 -15.05
CA ARG A 96 15.10 -1.97 -16.38
C ARG A 96 15.14 -0.63 -17.09
N LEU A 97 14.84 0.45 -16.37
CA LEU A 97 14.92 1.80 -16.93
C LEU A 97 16.35 2.08 -17.42
N GLU A 98 17.36 1.72 -16.63
CA GLU A 98 18.75 1.85 -17.03
C GLU A 98 19.09 1.00 -18.26
N ALA A 99 18.66 -0.27 -18.30
CA ALA A 99 18.85 -1.15 -19.46
C ALA A 99 18.20 -0.60 -20.74
N GLU A 100 17.08 0.10 -20.61
CA GLU A 100 16.39 0.80 -21.71
C GLU A 100 16.95 2.22 -21.98
N SER A 101 18.09 2.59 -21.35
CA SER A 101 18.73 3.92 -21.43
C SER A 101 17.85 5.08 -20.98
N VAL A 102 16.87 4.80 -20.12
CA VAL A 102 16.00 5.80 -19.47
C VAL A 102 16.56 6.13 -18.10
N ARG A 103 17.11 7.34 -17.95
CA ARG A 103 17.58 7.82 -16.64
C ARG A 103 16.40 8.31 -15.79
N GLY A 104 16.27 7.79 -14.58
CA GLY A 104 15.34 8.27 -13.56
C GLY A 104 15.40 7.42 -12.30
N ASP A 105 15.14 8.07 -11.17
CA ASP A 105 15.09 7.46 -9.84
C ASP A 105 13.61 7.18 -9.51
N VAL A 106 13.31 5.94 -9.09
CA VAL A 106 11.97 5.49 -8.71
C VAL A 106 11.79 5.65 -7.21
N PHE A 107 10.75 6.37 -6.81
CA PHE A 107 10.37 6.54 -5.41
C PHE A 107 9.06 5.85 -5.14
N VAL A 108 9.00 5.17 -3.99
CA VAL A 108 7.82 4.55 -3.43
C VAL A 108 7.56 5.16 -2.06
N PHE A 109 6.32 5.59 -1.81
CA PHE A 109 5.91 6.24 -0.58
C PHE A 109 4.79 5.45 0.09
N LYS A 110 5.03 5.03 1.33
CA LYS A 110 3.98 4.57 2.24
C LYS A 110 3.44 5.75 3.04
N ASN A 111 2.63 6.57 2.37
CA ASN A 111 1.91 7.72 2.92
C ASN A 111 0.48 7.70 2.36
N ASN A 112 -0.26 8.81 2.43
CA ASN A 112 -1.68 8.82 2.04
C ASN A 112 -2.05 9.88 1.01
N THR A 113 -1.09 10.65 0.49
CA THR A 113 -1.37 11.68 -0.51
C THR A 113 -0.20 11.91 -1.45
N ASP A 114 -0.49 12.16 -2.73
CA ASP A 114 0.50 12.59 -3.71
C ASP A 114 0.67 14.13 -3.74
N SER A 115 1.58 14.59 -4.60
CA SER A 115 1.82 16.01 -4.86
C SER A 115 0.71 16.71 -5.66
N ALA A 116 -0.18 15.95 -6.30
CA ALA A 116 -1.34 16.48 -7.03
C ALA A 116 -2.57 16.65 -6.11
N GLY A 117 -2.48 16.20 -4.86
CA GLY A 117 -3.56 16.28 -3.88
C GLY A 117 -4.50 15.08 -3.89
N ASN A 118 -4.22 14.05 -4.70
CA ASN A 118 -4.95 12.79 -4.63
C ASN A 118 -4.58 12.05 -3.34
N SER A 119 -5.47 11.17 -2.89
CA SER A 119 -5.26 10.35 -1.69
C SER A 119 -5.31 8.86 -2.03
N TYR A 120 -4.60 8.08 -1.23
CA TYR A 120 -4.57 6.62 -1.28
C TYR A 120 -4.52 6.04 0.14
N GLY A 121 -5.00 4.79 0.25
CA GLY A 121 -5.44 4.19 1.50
C GLY A 121 -4.39 3.38 2.25
N CYS A 122 -4.60 3.29 3.56
CA CYS A 122 -4.17 2.16 4.37
C CYS A 122 -5.43 1.63 5.07
N HIS A 123 -5.88 0.44 4.67
CA HIS A 123 -7.13 -0.14 5.18
C HIS A 123 -6.85 -1.25 6.19
N GLU A 124 -7.76 -1.36 7.15
CA GLU A 124 -7.68 -2.34 8.22
C GLU A 124 -8.92 -3.23 8.19
N ASN A 125 -8.70 -4.53 8.14
CA ASN A 125 -9.73 -5.55 8.11
C ASN A 125 -9.78 -6.26 9.46
N TYR A 126 -10.96 -6.31 10.07
CA TYR A 126 -11.21 -6.93 11.37
C TYR A 126 -12.30 -7.98 11.26
N CYS A 127 -11.95 -9.27 11.38
CA CYS A 127 -12.93 -10.34 11.38
C CYS A 127 -13.87 -10.19 12.59
N THR A 128 -15.17 -10.21 12.37
CA THR A 128 -16.20 -10.00 13.40
C THR A 128 -17.20 -11.15 13.43
N SER A 129 -17.98 -11.27 14.51
CA SER A 129 -19.00 -12.32 14.61
C SER A 129 -20.30 -11.85 13.96
N ARG A 130 -20.97 -12.77 13.25
CA ARG A 130 -22.28 -12.50 12.63
C ARG A 130 -23.37 -12.14 13.66
N ARG A 131 -23.19 -12.52 14.93
CA ARG A 131 -24.17 -12.27 16.00
C ARG A 131 -23.98 -10.90 16.67
N ASP A 132 -22.94 -10.18 16.30
CA ASP A 132 -22.60 -8.91 16.92
C ASP A 132 -23.60 -7.85 16.45
N ASP A 133 -24.02 -6.99 17.39
CA ASP A 133 -24.96 -5.92 17.07
C ASP A 133 -24.24 -4.77 16.35
N PHE A 134 -24.69 -4.46 15.14
CA PHE A 134 -24.08 -3.41 14.31
C PHE A 134 -24.28 -2.00 14.88
N SER A 135 -25.41 -1.74 15.56
CA SER A 135 -25.63 -0.44 16.22
C SER A 135 -24.58 -0.20 17.31
N SER A 136 -24.28 -1.23 18.11
CA SER A 136 -23.26 -1.15 19.16
C SER A 136 -21.87 -0.80 18.60
N TYR A 137 -21.50 -1.32 17.43
CA TYR A 137 -20.26 -0.92 16.76
C TYR A 137 -20.25 0.56 16.36
N THR A 138 -21.36 1.05 15.82
CA THR A 138 -21.47 2.42 15.35
C THR A 138 -21.33 3.41 16.51
N GLU A 139 -22.00 3.16 17.63
CA GLU A 139 -22.00 4.05 18.81
C GLU A 139 -20.62 4.16 19.48
N VAL A 140 -19.83 3.07 19.48
CA VAL A 140 -18.54 3.02 20.19
C VAL A 140 -17.36 3.23 19.25
N LEU A 141 -17.32 2.55 18.10
CA LEU A 141 -16.17 2.59 17.21
C LEU A 141 -16.07 3.91 16.44
N ILE A 142 -17.17 4.55 16.04
CA ILE A 142 -17.06 5.81 15.27
C ILE A 142 -16.35 6.90 16.09
N PRO A 143 -16.77 7.23 17.32
CA PRO A 143 -16.07 8.25 18.11
C PRO A 143 -14.59 7.89 18.36
N PHE A 144 -14.30 6.62 18.61
CA PHE A 144 -12.94 6.12 18.79
C PHE A 144 -12.09 6.26 17.52
N LEU A 145 -12.59 5.82 16.37
CA LEU A 145 -11.87 5.87 15.09
C LEU A 145 -11.68 7.30 14.58
N VAL A 146 -12.66 8.19 14.81
CA VAL A 146 -12.52 9.61 14.48
C VAL A 146 -11.44 10.29 15.32
N SER A 147 -11.35 9.97 16.62
CA SER A 147 -10.37 10.56 17.54
C SER A 147 -8.98 9.89 17.49
N ARG A 148 -8.88 8.66 16.96
CA ARG A 148 -7.64 7.87 16.84
C ARG A 148 -6.48 8.61 16.17
N GLN A 149 -6.78 9.52 15.24
CA GLN A 149 -5.76 10.33 14.56
C GLN A 149 -4.83 11.09 15.52
N ILE A 150 -5.26 11.37 16.75
CA ILE A 150 -4.47 12.06 17.78
C ILE A 150 -3.21 11.25 18.15
N TYR A 151 -3.29 9.91 18.19
CA TYR A 151 -2.15 9.06 18.58
C TYR A 151 -1.62 8.18 17.44
N ALA A 152 -2.39 7.98 16.37
CA ALA A 152 -2.01 7.15 15.22
C ALA A 152 -1.77 7.93 13.92
N GLY A 153 -1.93 9.27 13.94
CA GLY A 153 -1.75 10.10 12.75
C GLY A 153 -0.30 10.17 12.29
N ALA A 154 -0.05 9.96 10.99
CA ALA A 154 1.28 10.12 10.38
C ALA A 154 1.67 11.60 10.15
N GLY A 155 0.68 12.50 10.17
CA GLY A 155 0.87 13.94 9.96
C GLY A 155 1.08 14.33 8.49
N LYS A 156 0.67 15.55 8.14
CA LYS A 156 0.92 16.17 6.83
C LYS A 156 0.96 17.69 6.99
N VAL A 157 1.93 18.35 6.36
CA VAL A 157 1.96 19.80 6.25
C VAL A 157 0.96 20.23 5.18
N LEU A 158 -0.04 21.02 5.58
CA LEU A 158 -0.97 21.66 4.67
C LEU A 158 -0.45 23.07 4.37
N GLN A 159 -0.14 23.36 3.10
CA GLN A 159 0.07 24.74 2.68
C GLN A 159 -1.30 25.42 2.65
N THR A 160 -1.56 26.27 3.64
CA THR A 160 -2.72 27.15 3.67
C THR A 160 -2.35 28.48 3.02
N ALA A 161 -3.28 28.99 2.21
CA ALA A 161 -3.36 30.36 1.67
C ALA A 161 -2.78 31.43 2.60
#